data_AF-A0A7X1TY62-F1
#
_entry.id   AF-A0A7X1TY62-F1
#
_cell.length_a   1.000
_cell.length_b   1.000
_cell.length_c   1.000
_cell.angle_alpha   90.00
_cell.angle_beta   90.00
_cell.angle_gamma   90.00
#
_symmetry.space_group_name_H-M   'P 1'
#
loop_
_entity.id
_entity.type
_entity.pdbx_description
1 polymer ?
#
loop_
_entity_poly.entity_id
_entity_poly.type
_entity_poly.pdbx_seq_one_letter_code
_entity_poly.pdbx_strand_id
1 'polypeptide(L)'
;MSLDSFSVTEPAAEPFLMLLYRYIWPFAYFRDVTRGKRLERQLNYRYNRQMRVYLPGFAAKWAFLTALFFAIGFGLASQAAPELLTACLFATGVSALTVSIVVMTTWCWLTRFPELY
;
A
#
# COMPACT_ATOMS: atom_id res chain seq x y z
N MET A 1 37.84 14.77 -33.26
CA MET A 1 37.69 14.33 -31.87
C MET A 1 36.45 15.02 -31.32
N SER A 2 35.27 14.49 -31.68
CA SER A 2 33.98 15.04 -31.25
C SER A 2 33.76 14.62 -29.80
N LEU A 3 33.59 15.60 -28.93
CA LEU A 3 33.22 15.36 -27.54
C LEU A 3 31.83 14.74 -27.53
N ASP A 4 31.76 13.55 -26.95
CA ASP A 4 30.52 12.84 -26.65
C ASP A 4 29.56 13.81 -26.00
N SER A 5 28.41 13.98 -26.65
CA SER A 5 27.25 14.62 -26.08
C SER A 5 26.87 13.82 -24.84
N PHE A 6 27.34 14.27 -23.68
CA PHE A 6 26.86 13.82 -22.40
C PHE A 6 25.39 14.26 -22.36
N SER A 7 24.51 13.39 -22.84
CA SER A 7 23.08 13.49 -22.63
C SER A 7 22.91 13.39 -21.11
N VAL A 8 22.94 14.53 -20.45
CA VAL A 8 22.42 14.68 -19.10
C VAL A 8 20.97 14.26 -19.23
N THR A 9 20.71 12.99 -18.94
CA THR A 9 19.34 12.48 -18.80
C THR A 9 18.78 13.29 -17.65
N GLU A 10 18.02 14.35 -17.96
CA GLU A 10 17.27 15.06 -16.93
C GLU A 10 16.51 14.00 -16.13
N PRO A 11 16.50 14.10 -14.79
CA PRO A 11 15.80 13.13 -13.97
C PRO A 11 14.34 13.14 -14.43
N ALA A 12 13.95 12.12 -15.20
CA ALA A 12 12.62 12.00 -15.76
C ALA A 12 11.65 12.15 -14.60
N ALA A 13 10.90 13.25 -14.58
CA ALA A 13 9.98 13.56 -13.50
C ALA A 13 9.11 12.32 -13.27
N GLU A 14 9.18 11.74 -12.06
CA GLU A 14 8.40 10.53 -11.78
C GLU A 14 6.92 10.86 -12.06
N PRO A 15 6.22 10.05 -12.87
CA PRO A 15 4.86 10.36 -13.25
C PRO A 15 4.00 10.41 -11.98
N PHE A 16 3.16 11.44 -11.86
CA PHE A 16 2.30 11.68 -10.68
C PHE A 16 1.52 10.43 -10.26
N LEU A 17 1.07 9.62 -11.22
CA LEU A 17 0.38 8.34 -10.98
C LEU A 17 1.25 7.31 -10.25
N MET A 18 2.55 7.27 -10.52
CA MET A 18 3.51 6.39 -9.83
C MET A 18 3.69 6.83 -8.37
N LEU A 19 3.71 8.15 -8.14
CA LEU A 19 3.78 8.73 -6.80
C LEU A 19 2.51 8.40 -6.00
N LEU A 20 1.35 8.56 -6.63
CA LEU A 20 0.05 8.24 -6.05
C LEU A 20 -0.04 6.73 -5.74
N TYR A 21 0.41 5.88 -6.66
CA TYR A 21 0.47 4.44 -6.45
C TYR A 21 1.37 4.07 -5.27
N ARG A 22 2.58 4.65 -5.14
CA ARG A 22 3.46 4.45 -3.97
C ARG A 22 2.85 4.96 -2.66
N TYR A 23 2.07 6.03 -2.71
CA TYR A 23 1.38 6.57 -1.55
C TYR A 23 0.19 5.69 -1.10
N ILE A 24 -0.46 5.03 -2.06
CA ILE A 24 -1.63 4.16 -1.82
C ILE A 24 -1.17 2.74 -1.44
N TRP A 25 -0.08 2.25 -2.03
CA TRP A 25 0.32 0.84 -1.98
C TRP A 25 1.65 0.63 -1.22
N PRO A 26 1.61 0.22 0.06
CA PRO A 26 2.83 0.05 0.86
C PRO A 26 3.70 -1.12 0.40
N PHE A 27 3.10 -2.15 -0.21
CA PHE A 27 3.81 -3.36 -0.62
C PHE A 27 4.81 -3.15 -1.76
N ALA A 28 4.73 -2.03 -2.47
CA ALA A 28 5.67 -1.71 -3.55
C ALA A 28 7.12 -1.55 -3.03
N TYR A 29 7.30 -1.27 -1.74
CA TYR A 29 8.61 -1.12 -1.12
C TYR A 29 9.22 -2.44 -0.61
N PHE A 30 8.41 -3.52 -0.55
CA PHE A 30 8.86 -4.80 -0.03
C PHE A 30 9.59 -5.58 -1.11
N ARG A 31 10.77 -6.08 -0.78
CA ARG A 31 11.57 -6.94 -1.66
C ARG A 31 11.07 -8.38 -1.58
N ASP A 32 11.09 -9.07 -2.71
CA ASP A 32 10.75 -10.49 -2.78
C ASP A 32 11.81 -11.31 -2.01
N VAL A 33 11.34 -12.09 -1.03
CA VAL A 33 12.17 -12.97 -0.18
C VAL A 33 12.14 -14.42 -0.64
N THR A 34 11.38 -14.75 -1.70
CA THR A 34 11.27 -16.11 -2.24
C THR A 34 12.38 -16.46 -3.24
N ARG A 35 13.02 -15.45 -3.83
CA ARG A 35 14.07 -15.59 -4.85
C ARG A 35 15.47 -15.37 -4.27
N GLY A 36 16.48 -16.02 -4.86
CA GLY A 36 17.90 -15.86 -4.48
C GLY A 36 18.44 -16.87 -3.47
N LYS A 37 19.73 -16.74 -3.15
CA LYS A 37 20.46 -17.61 -2.20
C LYS A 37 20.00 -17.35 -0.76
N ARG A 38 20.21 -18.31 0.17
CA ARG A 38 19.76 -18.20 1.58
C ARG A 38 20.17 -16.88 2.25
N LEU A 39 21.41 -16.43 2.05
CA LEU A 39 21.90 -15.16 2.60
C LEU A 39 21.16 -13.93 2.02
N GLU A 40 20.91 -13.91 0.71
CA GLU A 40 20.19 -12.81 0.05
C GLU A 40 18.74 -12.70 0.55
N ARG A 41 18.08 -13.85 0.78
CA ARG A 41 16.73 -13.90 1.36
C ARG A 41 16.70 -13.32 2.77
N GLN A 42 17.68 -13.65 3.61
CA GLN A 42 17.78 -13.10 4.97
C GLN A 42 18.07 -11.59 4.98
N LEU A 43 18.89 -11.09 4.05
CA LEU A 43 19.15 -9.66 3.89
C LEU A 43 17.91 -8.90 3.43
N ASN A 44 17.20 -9.42 2.42
CA ASN A 44 15.94 -8.84 1.94
C ASN A 44 14.86 -8.86 3.03
N TYR A 45 14.81 -9.89 3.87
CA TYR A 45 13.89 -9.97 4.99
C TYR A 45 14.18 -8.91 6.07
N ARG A 46 15.45 -8.73 6.44
CA ARG A 46 15.87 -7.70 7.40
C ARG A 46 15.51 -6.31 6.91
N TYR A 47 15.69 -6.03 5.62
CA TYR A 47 15.29 -4.78 4.99
C TYR A 47 13.75 -4.56 5.08
N ASN A 48 12.97 -5.56 4.66
CA ASN A 48 11.50 -5.50 4.74
C ASN A 48 11.01 -5.25 6.18
N ARG A 49 11.68 -5.84 7.17
CA ARG A 49 11.37 -5.65 8.58
C ARG A 49 11.67 -4.24 9.08
N GLN A 50 12.74 -3.60 8.62
CA GLN A 50 13.02 -2.20 8.96
C GLN A 50 11.92 -1.27 8.43
N MET A 51 11.37 -1.58 7.24
CA MET A 51 10.29 -0.82 6.62
C MET A 51 8.91 -1.04 7.28
N ARG A 52 8.77 -1.99 8.21
CA ARG A 52 7.49 -2.32 8.84
C ARG A 52 6.85 -1.15 9.61
N VAL A 53 7.66 -0.19 10.06
CA VAL A 53 7.22 0.96 10.87
C VAL A 53 6.19 1.81 10.10
N TYR A 54 6.24 1.81 8.77
CA TYR A 54 5.33 2.58 7.93
C TYR A 54 3.98 1.88 7.69
N LEU A 55 3.91 0.55 7.78
CA LEU A 55 2.69 -0.24 7.55
C LEU A 55 1.48 0.19 8.41
N PRO A 56 1.57 0.34 9.74
CA PRO A 56 0.42 0.71 10.55
C PRO A 56 -0.12 2.10 10.19
N GLY A 57 0.74 3.03 9.77
CA GLY A 57 0.33 4.35 9.28
C GLY A 57 -0.49 4.25 7.99
N PHE A 58 -0.12 3.36 7.06
CA PHE A 58 -0.92 3.10 5.87
C PHE A 58 -2.24 2.39 6.20
N ALA A 59 -2.22 1.38 7.08
CA ALA A 59 -3.42 0.70 7.52
C ALA A 59 -4.44 1.66 8.14
N ALA A 60 -3.99 2.61 8.95
CA ALA A 60 -4.83 3.65 9.54
C ALA A 60 -5.48 4.57 8.50
N LYS A 61 -4.74 4.97 7.44
CA LYS A 61 -5.30 5.76 6.33
C LYS A 61 -6.43 5.01 5.62
N TRP A 62 -6.23 3.73 5.32
CA TRP A 62 -7.25 2.89 4.68
C TRP A 62 -8.44 2.59 5.60
N ALA A 63 -8.20 2.40 6.89
CA ALA A 63 -9.25 2.23 7.89
C ALA A 63 -10.10 3.52 8.04
N PHE A 64 -9.46 4.69 8.03
CA PHE A 64 -10.14 5.97 8.05
C PHE A 64 -10.99 6.18 6.79
N LEU A 65 -10.45 5.91 5.61
CA LEU A 65 -11.21 5.94 4.34
C LEU A 65 -12.41 5.00 4.39
N THR A 66 -12.23 3.79 4.90
CA THR A 66 -13.32 2.82 5.11
C THR A 66 -14.40 3.41 6.01
N ALA A 67 -14.02 3.89 7.19
CA ALA A 67 -14.96 4.47 8.14
C ALA A 67 -15.73 5.65 7.54
N LEU A 68 -15.05 6.50 6.76
CA LEU A 68 -15.66 7.62 6.05
C LEU A 68 -16.69 7.14 5.02
N PHE A 69 -16.35 6.15 4.17
CA PHE A 69 -17.28 5.60 3.18
C PHE A 69 -18.49 4.93 3.83
N PHE A 70 -18.29 4.19 4.92
CA PHE A 70 -19.39 3.58 5.67
C PHE A 70 -20.29 4.62 6.34
N ALA A 71 -19.70 5.68 6.93
CA ALA A 71 -20.47 6.76 7.55
C ALA A 71 -21.32 7.51 6.51
N ILE A 72 -20.74 7.82 5.35
CA ILE A 72 -21.45 8.41 4.22
C ILE A 72 -22.54 7.46 3.71
N GLY A 73 -22.21 6.19 3.47
CA GLY A 73 -23.17 5.17 3.02
C GLY A 73 -24.36 5.01 3.97
N PHE A 74 -24.12 5.01 5.28
CA PHE A 74 -25.17 4.94 6.29
C PHE A 74 -26.05 6.21 6.32
N GLY A 75 -25.43 7.39 6.15
CA GLY A 75 -26.15 8.67 6.07
C GLY A 75 -26.95 8.85 4.77
N LEU A 76 -26.57 8.19 3.68
CA LEU A 76 -27.38 8.12 2.47
C LEU A 76 -28.47 7.05 2.57
N ALA A 77 -28.23 5.93 3.25
CA ALA A 77 -29.23 4.89 3.45
C ALA A 77 -30.41 5.35 4.31
N SER A 78 -30.22 6.33 5.19
CA SER A 78 -31.30 6.98 5.94
C SER A 78 -32.09 8.00 5.11
N GLN A 79 -31.59 8.38 3.94
CA GLN A 79 -32.27 9.21 2.97
C GLN A 79 -32.81 8.33 1.84
N ALA A 80 -33.81 8.78 1.08
CA ALA A 80 -34.30 8.06 -0.10
C ALA A 80 -33.29 8.15 -1.28
N ALA A 81 -32.02 7.83 -1.01
CA ALA A 81 -30.95 7.86 -1.98
C ALA A 81 -31.05 6.66 -2.94
N PRO A 82 -30.49 6.78 -4.16
CA PRO A 82 -30.45 5.67 -5.11
C PRO A 82 -29.72 4.46 -4.52
N GLU A 83 -30.37 3.29 -4.51
CA GLU A 83 -29.80 2.04 -3.98
C GLU A 83 -28.43 1.71 -4.60
N LEU A 84 -28.27 1.99 -5.90
CA LEU A 84 -27.02 1.78 -6.62
C LEU A 84 -25.85 2.58 -6.03
N LEU A 85 -26.09 3.84 -5.65
CA LEU A 85 -25.06 4.72 -5.09
C LEU A 85 -24.63 4.21 -3.71
N THR A 86 -25.60 3.86 -2.88
CA THR A 86 -25.36 3.31 -1.54
C THR A 86 -24.59 1.99 -1.62
N ALA A 87 -24.95 1.09 -2.54
CA ALA A 87 -24.24 -0.17 -2.77
C ALA A 87 -22.80 0.05 -3.23
N CYS A 88 -22.55 0.97 -4.16
CA CYS A 88 -21.19 1.31 -4.62
C CYS A 88 -20.32 1.88 -3.49
N LEU A 89 -20.87 2.71 -2.60
CA LEU A 89 -20.16 3.24 -1.45
C LEU A 89 -19.78 2.14 -0.46
N PHE A 90 -20.70 1.22 -0.15
CA PHE A 90 -20.40 0.07 0.70
C PHE A 90 -19.38 -0.86 0.05
N ALA A 91 -19.50 -1.18 -1.23
CA ALA A 91 -18.54 -2.01 -1.95
C ALA A 91 -17.12 -1.38 -1.93
N THR A 92 -17.05 -0.07 -2.16
CA THR A 92 -15.79 0.68 -2.08
C THR A 92 -15.23 0.66 -0.65
N GLY A 93 -16.07 0.87 0.37
CA GLY A 93 -15.69 0.74 1.77
C GLY A 93 -15.14 -0.64 2.12
N VAL A 94 -15.80 -1.72 1.69
CA VAL A 94 -15.34 -3.11 1.93
C VAL A 94 -14.00 -3.38 1.23
N SER A 95 -13.80 -2.87 0.02
CA SER A 95 -12.51 -2.99 -0.67
C SER A 95 -11.38 -2.28 0.10
N ALA A 96 -11.61 -1.05 0.57
CA ALA A 96 -10.66 -0.30 1.40
C ALA A 96 -10.37 -1.01 2.73
N LEU A 97 -11.40 -1.62 3.35
CA LEU A 97 -11.25 -2.41 4.57
C LEU A 97 -10.35 -3.63 4.33
N THR A 98 -10.57 -4.32 3.22
CA THR A 98 -9.78 -5.49 2.82
C THR A 98 -8.30 -5.13 2.69
N VAL A 99 -8.00 -4.01 2.03
CA VAL A 99 -6.62 -3.50 1.93
C VAL A 99 -6.04 -3.21 3.32
N SER A 100 -6.80 -2.54 4.20
CA SER A 100 -6.35 -2.27 5.58
C SER A 100 -6.03 -3.55 6.35
N ILE A 101 -6.89 -4.58 6.26
CA ILE A 101 -6.70 -5.87 6.92
C ILE A 101 -5.44 -6.59 6.39
N VAL A 102 -5.21 -6.60 5.08
CA VAL A 102 -4.01 -7.22 4.49
C VAL A 102 -2.73 -6.54 4.97
N VAL A 103 -2.72 -5.20 5.03
CA VAL A 103 -1.58 -4.42 5.54
C VAL A 103 -1.35 -4.71 7.02
N MET A 104 -2.40 -4.72 7.84
CA MET A 104 -2.32 -5.06 9.28
C MET A 104 -1.84 -6.49 9.52
N THR A 105 -2.34 -7.44 8.74
CA THR A 105 -1.93 -8.85 8.82
C THR A 105 -0.44 -8.99 8.53
N THR A 106 0.04 -8.30 7.48
CA THR A 106 1.47 -8.32 7.14
C THR A 106 2.32 -7.67 8.23
N TRP A 107 1.85 -6.57 8.81
CA TRP A 107 2.53 -5.92 9.93
C TRP A 107 2.58 -6.83 11.17
N CYS A 108 1.47 -7.48 11.52
CA CYS A 108 1.40 -8.42 12.63
C CYS A 108 2.37 -9.58 12.40
N TRP A 109 2.42 -10.12 11.18
CA TRP A 109 3.32 -11.19 10.80
C TRP A 109 4.80 -10.77 10.91
N LEU A 110 5.19 -9.61 10.36
CA LEU A 110 6.56 -9.04 10.50
C LEU A 110 6.92 -8.64 11.94
N THR A 111 5.92 -8.46 12.79
CA THR A 111 6.12 -8.18 14.21
C THR A 111 6.35 -9.48 14.99
N ARG A 112 5.62 -10.54 14.65
CA ARG A 112 5.66 -11.84 15.34
C ARG A 112 6.80 -12.75 14.89
N PHE A 113 7.20 -12.74 13.62
CA PHE A 113 8.24 -13.62 13.10
C PHE A 113 9.53 -12.84 12.80
N PRO A 114 10.55 -12.88 13.68
CA PRO A 114 11.78 -12.10 13.49
C PRO A 114 12.75 -12.69 12.46
N GLU A 115 12.60 -13.97 12.09
CA GLU A 115 13.50 -14.68 11.17
C GLU A 115 12.72 -15.40 10.07
N LEU A 116 13.33 -15.50 8.89
CA LEU A 116 12.82 -16.30 7.76
C LEU A 116 13.31 -17.74 7.98
N TYR A 117 12.39 -18.67 8.27
CA TYR A 117 12.68 -20.10 8.52
C TYR A 117 13.37 -20.79 7.34
#